data_AF-A0A650A6W6-F1
#
_entry.id   AF-A0A650A6W6-F1
#
_cell.length_a   1.000
_cell.length_b   1.000
_cell.length_c   1.000
_cell.angle_alpha   90.00
_cell.angle_beta   90.00
_cell.angle_gamma   90.00
#
_symmetry.space_group_name_H-M   'P 1'
#
loop_
_entity.id
_entity.type
_entity.pdbx_description
1 polymer ?
#
loop_
_entity_poly.entity_id
_entity_poly.type
_entity_poly.pdbx_seq_one_letter_code
_entity_poly.pdbx_strand_id
1 'polypeptide(L)'
;MNGEGVDSSGQVAEPAERERREWRKQRDVSAEPGDGALSRAEARRDELIRQWDMVTPSATTIGRPDRPGDDLDDSLRRLHNEQHPAMAGHAERMHRLDKARITHALCNALDLTPWERDRVLGIVTEIDLTAFGSQRAIPKVALVVIQHVVDSERQGALGLDDPERLAALTPDEMASLYDHFQSITDDERYRQLIDSYGLDMTSVNRLDRVLDEQLDEQGLRDAVFGRSGQNVKRWAIAEESDADTA
;
A
#
# COMPACT_ATOMS: atom_id res chain seq x y z
N MET A 1 21.17 48.99 -33.37
CA MET A 1 19.72 48.93 -33.68
C MET A 1 19.59 47.96 -34.84
N ASN A 2 19.50 46.65 -34.57
CA ASN A 2 18.33 45.86 -34.16
C ASN A 2 17.34 45.61 -35.30
N GLY A 3 17.12 44.33 -35.62
CA GLY A 3 15.90 43.84 -36.27
C GLY A 3 16.07 42.64 -37.19
N GLU A 4 15.27 41.60 -36.92
CA GLU A 4 14.87 40.44 -37.77
C GLU A 4 15.83 39.23 -37.78
N GLY A 5 15.46 38.00 -37.38
CA GLY A 5 14.15 37.36 -37.15
C GLY A 5 14.00 36.11 -38.06
N VAL A 6 13.30 35.07 -37.57
CA VAL A 6 12.91 33.79 -38.24
C VAL A 6 13.91 32.63 -38.02
N ASP A 7 13.70 31.71 -37.06
CA ASP A 7 12.70 30.63 -36.91
C ASP A 7 12.93 29.44 -37.88
N SER A 8 13.44 28.32 -37.35
CA SER A 8 13.56 27.05 -38.06
C SER A 8 12.98 25.91 -37.21
N SER A 9 11.66 25.76 -37.31
CA SER A 9 10.94 24.57 -36.88
C SER A 9 11.19 23.43 -37.87
N GLY A 10 11.79 22.33 -37.39
CA GLY A 10 11.98 21.11 -38.16
C GLY A 10 10.66 20.36 -38.32
N GLN A 11 9.95 20.59 -39.43
CA GLN A 11 8.79 19.79 -39.83
C GLN A 11 9.26 18.40 -40.28
N VAL A 12 8.95 17.38 -39.47
CA VAL A 12 9.02 15.97 -39.89
C VAL A 12 7.89 15.76 -40.89
N ALA A 13 8.22 15.55 -42.16
CA ALA A 13 7.24 15.31 -43.21
C ALA A 13 6.47 14.00 -42.92
N GLU A 14 5.14 14.09 -42.86
CA GLU A 14 4.29 12.92 -42.71
C GLU A 14 4.35 12.01 -43.95
N PRO A 15 4.46 10.67 -43.79
CA PRO A 15 4.54 9.75 -44.92
C PRO A 15 3.19 9.63 -45.66
N ALA A 16 3.25 9.37 -46.96
CA ALA A 16 2.08 9.27 -47.83
C ALA A 16 1.16 8.10 -47.42
N GLU A 17 -0.14 8.19 -47.71
CA GLU A 17 -1.15 7.16 -47.34
C GLU A 17 -0.82 5.75 -47.88
N ARG A 18 -0.09 5.66 -49.01
CA ARG A 18 0.38 4.39 -49.56
C ARG A 18 1.34 3.67 -48.61
N GLU A 19 2.31 4.39 -48.04
CA GLU A 19 3.23 3.84 -47.06
C GLU A 19 2.47 3.46 -45.79
N ARG A 20 1.56 4.30 -45.27
CA ARG A 20 0.75 3.94 -44.09
C ARG A 20 -0.05 2.66 -44.29
N ARG A 21 -0.52 2.39 -45.51
CA ARG A 21 -1.26 1.17 -45.86
C ARG A 21 -0.36 -0.06 -45.94
N GLU A 22 0.89 0.08 -46.39
CA GLU A 22 1.89 -1.01 -46.39
C GLU A 22 2.38 -1.34 -44.98
N TRP A 23 2.57 -0.33 -44.13
CA TRP A 23 2.92 -0.52 -42.71
C TRP A 23 1.79 -1.20 -41.91
N ARG A 24 0.52 -0.90 -42.22
CA ARG A 24 -0.62 -1.62 -41.63
C ARG A 24 -0.72 -3.07 -42.09
N LYS A 25 -0.45 -3.36 -43.38
CA LYS A 25 -0.46 -4.74 -43.90
C LYS A 25 0.65 -5.63 -43.32
N GLN A 26 1.77 -5.06 -42.86
CA GLN A 26 2.81 -5.81 -42.15
C GLN A 26 2.46 -6.12 -40.68
N ARG A 27 1.35 -5.58 -40.15
CA ARG A 27 0.99 -5.66 -38.71
C ARG A 27 -0.27 -6.46 -38.42
N ASP A 28 -0.85 -7.15 -39.40
CA ASP A 28 -1.89 -8.15 -39.15
C ASP A 28 -1.20 -9.45 -38.73
N VAL A 29 -0.85 -9.52 -37.45
CA VAL A 29 -0.37 -10.75 -36.81
C VAL A 29 -1.61 -11.55 -36.44
N SER A 30 -1.80 -12.69 -37.11
CA SER A 30 -2.84 -13.64 -36.75
C SER A 30 -2.59 -14.18 -35.34
N ALA A 31 -3.66 -14.25 -34.54
CA ALA A 31 -3.63 -14.72 -33.15
C ALA A 31 -4.32 -16.09 -33.01
N GLU A 32 -4.25 -16.93 -34.04
CA GLU A 32 -4.74 -18.30 -33.97
C GLU A 32 -3.77 -19.19 -33.15
N PRO A 33 -4.28 -20.23 -32.48
CA PRO A 33 -3.44 -21.17 -31.75
C PRO A 33 -2.45 -21.88 -32.69
N GLY A 34 -1.17 -21.48 -32.64
CA GLY A 34 -0.09 -22.05 -33.45
C GLY A 34 0.81 -21.04 -34.17
N ASP A 35 0.44 -19.77 -34.25
CA ASP A 35 1.12 -18.75 -35.07
C ASP A 35 2.38 -18.10 -34.44
N GLY A 36 2.96 -18.73 -33.42
CA GLY A 36 4.16 -18.25 -32.73
C GLY A 36 5.46 -18.51 -33.48
N ALA A 37 5.68 -17.89 -34.65
CA ALA A 37 6.99 -17.85 -35.29
C ALA A 37 7.49 -16.39 -35.36
N LEU A 38 8.40 -16.03 -34.45
CA LEU A 38 9.04 -14.72 -34.43
C LEU A 38 9.60 -14.36 -35.81
N SER A 39 9.31 -13.14 -36.28
CA SER A 39 9.89 -12.67 -37.54
C SER A 39 11.41 -12.51 -37.40
N ARG A 40 12.17 -12.69 -38.50
CA ARG A 40 13.63 -12.47 -38.49
C ARG A 40 14.02 -11.07 -37.99
N ALA A 41 13.15 -10.07 -38.15
CA ALA A 41 13.39 -8.71 -37.67
C ALA A 41 13.23 -8.58 -36.15
N GLU A 42 12.31 -9.34 -35.54
CA GLU A 42 12.14 -9.40 -34.08
C GLU A 42 13.25 -10.19 -33.42
N ALA A 43 13.66 -11.31 -34.02
CA ALA A 43 14.82 -12.07 -33.57
C ALA A 43 16.10 -11.21 -33.57
N ARG A 44 16.29 -10.37 -34.59
CA ARG A 44 17.45 -9.48 -34.70
C ARG A 44 17.41 -8.32 -33.69
N ARG A 45 16.22 -7.81 -33.35
CA ARG A 45 16.05 -6.82 -32.27
C ARG A 45 16.40 -7.42 -30.91
N ASP A 46 15.98 -8.66 -30.65
CA ASP A 46 16.29 -9.37 -29.41
C ASP A 46 17.80 -9.67 -29.30
N GLU A 47 18.44 -9.99 -30.42
CA GLU A 47 19.89 -10.23 -30.51
C GLU A 47 20.71 -8.93 -30.27
N LEU A 48 20.22 -7.77 -30.73
CA LEU A 48 20.87 -6.47 -30.49
C LEU A 48 20.74 -5.98 -29.06
N ILE A 49 19.63 -6.28 -28.37
CA ILE A 49 19.43 -5.90 -26.96
C ILE A 49 20.38 -6.71 -26.05
N ARG A 50 20.74 -7.94 -26.42
CA ARG A 50 21.73 -8.76 -25.71
C ARG A 50 23.18 -8.30 -25.85
N GLN A 51 23.47 -7.34 -26.74
CA GLN A 51 24.84 -6.80 -26.88
C GLN A 51 25.19 -5.78 -25.79
N TRP A 52 24.19 -5.26 -25.05
CA TRP A 52 24.39 -4.50 -23.81
C TRP A 52 24.38 -5.43 -22.59
N ASP A 53 25.10 -6.56 -22.70
CA ASP A 53 25.39 -7.40 -21.56
C ASP A 53 26.38 -6.62 -20.69
N MET A 54 25.86 -5.96 -19.64
CA MET A 54 26.67 -5.26 -18.66
C MET A 54 27.34 -6.32 -17.76
N VAL A 55 28.29 -7.07 -18.34
CA VAL A 55 29.13 -8.03 -17.61
C VAL A 55 30.19 -7.24 -16.85
N THR A 56 29.75 -6.45 -15.88
CA THR A 56 30.64 -5.98 -14.83
C THR A 56 30.82 -7.17 -13.88
N PRO A 57 32.03 -7.72 -13.69
CA PRO A 57 32.27 -8.82 -12.76
C PRO A 57 31.75 -8.53 -11.34
N SER A 58 31.61 -7.25 -11.00
CA SER A 58 31.02 -6.73 -9.77
C SER A 58 29.54 -7.09 -9.58
N ALA A 59 28.78 -7.34 -10.65
CA ALA A 59 27.35 -7.63 -10.56
C ALA A 59 27.05 -9.04 -10.03
N THR A 60 27.99 -9.98 -10.13
CA THR A 60 27.86 -11.37 -9.65
C THR A 60 28.74 -11.67 -8.43
N THR A 61 29.54 -10.69 -7.98
CA THR A 61 30.56 -10.88 -6.94
C THR A 61 30.33 -9.93 -5.75
N ILE A 62 29.08 -9.64 -5.41
CA ILE A 62 28.77 -8.89 -4.18
C ILE A 62 28.66 -9.90 -3.04
N GLY A 63 29.54 -9.79 -2.04
CA GLY A 63 29.46 -10.62 -0.83
C GLY A 63 30.16 -11.99 -0.89
N ARG A 64 31.03 -12.23 -1.88
CA ARG A 64 31.87 -13.44 -1.91
C ARG A 64 33.30 -13.06 -1.50
N PRO A 65 33.93 -13.80 -0.56
CA PRO A 65 35.35 -13.59 -0.27
C PRO A 65 36.18 -13.97 -1.50
N ASP A 66 37.30 -13.28 -1.69
CA ASP A 66 38.19 -13.47 -2.85
C ASP A 66 38.76 -14.90 -2.92
N ARG A 67 38.81 -15.62 -1.79
CA ARG A 67 39.18 -17.04 -1.71
C ARG A 67 38.24 -17.85 -0.82
N PRO A 68 38.12 -19.16 -1.07
CA PRO A 68 37.41 -20.07 -0.17
C PRO A 68 38.11 -20.09 1.20
N GLY A 69 37.41 -19.63 2.24
CA GLY A 69 37.93 -19.58 3.61
C GLY A 69 38.51 -18.22 4.04
N ASP A 70 38.59 -17.24 3.14
CA ASP A 70 38.86 -15.85 3.51
C ASP A 70 37.59 -15.20 4.08
N ASP A 71 37.77 -14.26 5.01
CA ASP A 71 36.70 -13.42 5.52
C ASP A 71 36.21 -12.44 4.44
N LEU A 72 34.92 -12.06 4.53
CA LEU A 72 34.37 -10.95 3.75
C LEU A 72 35.19 -9.68 3.96
N ASP A 73 35.35 -8.90 2.88
CA ASP A 73 36.01 -7.60 2.94
C ASP A 73 35.43 -6.74 4.08
N ASP A 74 36.29 -6.10 4.86
CA ASP A 74 35.90 -5.35 6.05
C ASP A 74 34.94 -4.20 5.70
N SER A 75 35.02 -3.66 4.48
CA SER A 75 34.07 -2.67 3.97
C SER A 75 32.65 -3.25 3.83
N LEU A 76 32.53 -4.45 3.28
CA LEU A 76 31.24 -5.17 3.16
C LEU A 76 30.70 -5.60 4.52
N ARG A 77 31.56 -6.04 5.43
CA ARG A 77 31.19 -6.36 6.81
C ARG A 77 30.65 -5.13 7.55
N ARG A 78 31.32 -3.98 7.43
CA ARG A 78 30.84 -2.71 8.00
C ARG A 78 29.55 -2.23 7.36
N LEU A 79 29.39 -2.41 6.05
CA LEU A 79 28.15 -2.09 5.36
C LEU A 79 26.98 -2.93 5.88
N HIS A 80 27.20 -4.24 6.06
CA HIS A 80 26.19 -5.18 6.56
C HIS A 80 25.80 -4.89 8.02
N ASN A 81 26.77 -4.48 8.85
CA ASN A 81 26.56 -4.17 10.26
C ASN A 81 26.12 -2.71 10.50
N GLU A 82 25.73 -1.97 9.47
CA GLU A 82 25.39 -0.53 9.53
C GLU A 82 26.49 0.38 10.10
N GLN A 83 27.74 -0.10 10.17
CA GLN A 83 28.89 0.66 10.65
C GLN A 83 29.45 1.61 9.58
N HIS A 84 28.86 1.62 8.38
CA HIS A 84 29.20 2.54 7.31
C HIS A 84 28.31 3.79 7.34
N PRO A 85 28.84 5.02 7.25
CA PRO A 85 28.05 6.26 7.30
C PRO A 85 26.91 6.33 6.25
N ALA A 86 27.10 5.73 5.08
CA ALA A 86 26.05 5.64 4.05
C ALA A 86 24.83 4.78 4.45
N MET A 87 24.96 3.94 5.49
CA MET A 87 23.89 3.08 6.02
C MET A 87 23.21 3.69 7.25
N ALA A 88 23.56 4.92 7.64
CA ALA A 88 22.89 5.60 8.74
C ALA A 88 21.37 5.63 8.52
N GLY A 89 20.62 5.15 9.52
CA GLY A 89 19.16 5.05 9.49
C GLY A 89 18.60 3.99 8.53
N HIS A 90 19.42 3.05 8.01
CA HIS A 90 18.95 2.00 7.11
C HIS A 90 17.97 1.06 7.82
N ALA A 91 18.30 0.55 9.01
CA ALA A 91 17.40 -0.29 9.81
C ALA A 91 16.05 0.38 10.04
N GLU A 92 16.03 1.67 10.40
CA GLU A 92 14.78 2.40 10.62
C GLU A 92 13.96 2.50 9.32
N ARG A 93 14.60 2.84 8.19
CA ARG A 93 13.92 2.88 6.88
C ARG A 93 13.38 1.52 6.46
N MET A 94 14.18 0.46 6.64
CA MET A 94 13.76 -0.90 6.32
C MET A 94 12.61 -1.33 7.22
N HIS A 95 12.68 -1.04 8.51
CA HIS A 95 11.62 -1.34 9.47
C HIS A 95 10.32 -0.61 9.14
N ARG A 96 10.38 0.68 8.80
CA ARG A 96 9.22 1.46 8.35
C ARG A 96 8.61 0.87 7.07
N LEU A 97 9.46 0.42 6.15
CA LEU A 97 9.04 -0.20 4.90
C LEU A 97 8.45 -1.60 5.11
N ASP A 98 8.98 -2.39 6.05
CA ASP A 98 8.42 -3.69 6.42
C ASP A 98 7.05 -3.53 7.07
N LYS A 99 6.90 -2.54 7.96
CA LYS A 99 5.59 -2.13 8.51
C LYS A 99 4.59 -1.85 7.39
N ALA A 100 4.96 -1.00 6.43
CA ALA A 100 4.08 -0.65 5.31
C ALA A 100 3.74 -1.85 4.42
N ARG A 101 4.73 -2.68 4.05
CA ARG A 101 4.53 -3.84 3.15
C ARG A 101 3.67 -4.93 3.78
N ILE A 102 3.97 -5.33 5.01
CA ILE A 102 3.22 -6.37 5.72
C ILE A 102 1.79 -5.90 5.93
N THR A 103 1.60 -4.66 6.38
CA THR A 103 0.27 -4.09 6.60
C THR A 103 -0.52 -4.03 5.29
N HIS A 104 0.09 -3.55 4.21
CA HIS A 104 -0.58 -3.52 2.90
C HIS A 104 -1.00 -4.91 2.43
N ALA A 105 -0.16 -5.93 2.64
CA ALA A 105 -0.51 -7.31 2.32
C ALA A 105 -1.72 -7.82 3.13
N LEU A 106 -1.78 -7.52 4.43
CA LEU A 106 -2.90 -7.88 5.30
C LEU A 106 -4.19 -7.15 4.89
N CYS A 107 -4.13 -5.85 4.61
CA CYS A 107 -5.28 -5.08 4.15
C CYS A 107 -5.83 -5.63 2.81
N ASN A 108 -4.96 -6.04 1.89
CA ASN A 108 -5.39 -6.65 0.64
C ASN A 108 -5.99 -8.04 0.84
N ALA A 109 -5.47 -8.83 1.79
CA ALA A 109 -6.05 -10.14 2.11
C ALA A 109 -7.48 -10.05 2.68
N LEU A 110 -7.81 -8.91 3.30
CA LEU A 110 -9.11 -8.63 3.90
C LEU A 110 -10.04 -7.80 3.00
N ASP A 111 -9.59 -7.44 1.79
CA ASP A 111 -10.31 -6.54 0.86
C ASP A 111 -10.81 -5.25 1.53
N LEU A 112 -9.97 -4.63 2.36
CA LEU A 112 -10.33 -3.37 3.02
C LEU A 112 -10.58 -2.27 1.99
N THR A 113 -11.49 -1.36 2.32
CA THR A 113 -11.73 -0.19 1.48
C THR A 113 -10.45 0.67 1.39
N PRO A 114 -10.25 1.43 0.30
CA PRO A 114 -9.04 2.25 0.14
C PRO A 114 -8.79 3.18 1.32
N TRP A 115 -9.85 3.72 1.91
CA TRP A 115 -9.75 4.66 3.00
C TRP A 115 -9.34 3.94 4.32
N GLU A 116 -9.97 2.80 4.67
CA GLU A 116 -9.59 1.99 5.84
C GLU A 116 -8.12 1.56 5.72
N ARG A 117 -7.72 1.13 4.53
CA ARG A 117 -6.34 0.72 4.23
C ARG A 117 -5.37 1.87 4.48
N ASP A 118 -5.64 3.07 3.96
CA ASP A 118 -4.75 4.22 4.11
C ASP A 118 -4.65 4.66 5.58
N ARG A 119 -5.75 4.55 6.34
CA ARG A 119 -5.79 4.83 7.78
C ARG A 119 -4.96 3.83 8.58
N VAL A 120 -5.16 2.54 8.34
CA VAL A 120 -4.38 1.45 8.96
C VAL A 120 -2.89 1.62 8.63
N LEU A 121 -2.55 1.89 7.36
CA LEU A 121 -1.17 2.10 6.94
C LEU A 121 -0.53 3.27 7.68
N GLY A 122 -1.22 4.39 7.82
CA GLY A 122 -0.73 5.55 8.57
C GLY A 122 -0.42 5.19 10.03
N ILE A 123 -1.38 4.55 10.71
CA ILE A 123 -1.23 4.16 12.12
C ILE A 123 -0.06 3.17 12.31
N VAL A 124 -0.03 2.06 11.57
CA VAL A 124 1.01 1.03 11.77
C VAL A 124 2.42 1.56 11.45
N THR A 125 2.52 2.46 10.49
CA THR A 125 3.82 3.04 10.09
C THR A 125 4.39 3.92 11.20
N GLU A 126 3.55 4.72 11.86
CA GLU A 126 3.97 5.67 12.90
C GLU A 126 4.05 5.05 14.31
N ILE A 127 3.20 4.06 14.63
CA ILE A 127 3.08 3.54 15.99
C ILE A 127 4.39 2.93 16.53
N ASP A 128 4.75 3.25 17.77
CA ASP A 128 5.85 2.58 18.46
C ASP A 128 5.50 1.12 18.82
N LEU A 129 6.15 0.18 18.14
CA LEU A 129 5.97 -1.25 18.39
C LEU A 129 6.58 -1.69 19.74
N THR A 130 7.49 -0.93 20.34
CA THR A 130 8.14 -1.32 21.59
C THR A 130 7.17 -1.34 22.77
N ALA A 131 6.12 -0.51 22.73
CA ALA A 131 5.03 -0.50 23.72
C ALA A 131 4.30 -1.86 23.81
N PHE A 132 4.26 -2.64 22.73
CA PHE A 132 3.59 -3.94 22.67
C PHE A 132 4.44 -5.09 23.27
N GLY A 133 5.65 -4.79 23.75
CA GLY A 133 6.50 -5.74 24.47
C GLY A 133 6.80 -7.01 23.70
N SER A 134 6.48 -8.17 24.27
CA SER A 134 6.75 -9.48 23.66
C SER A 134 5.92 -9.77 22.41
N GLN A 135 4.81 -9.05 22.21
CA GLN A 135 3.88 -9.25 21.09
C GLN A 135 4.03 -8.19 19.99
N ARG A 136 5.15 -7.45 19.97
CA ARG A 136 5.48 -6.39 19.00
C ARG A 136 5.70 -6.82 17.54
N ALA A 137 5.31 -8.05 17.18
CA ALA A 137 5.45 -8.52 15.82
C ALA A 137 4.54 -7.69 14.91
N ILE A 138 5.10 -7.14 13.81
CA ILE A 138 4.37 -6.28 12.87
C ILE A 138 3.02 -6.88 12.46
N PRO A 139 2.92 -8.17 12.06
CA PRO A 139 1.63 -8.72 11.65
C PRO A 139 0.58 -8.72 12.77
N LYS A 140 0.99 -8.98 14.02
CA LYS A 140 0.08 -9.05 15.15
C LYS A 140 -0.52 -7.68 15.47
N VAL A 141 0.35 -6.67 15.57
CA VAL A 141 -0.09 -5.30 15.84
C VAL A 141 -0.92 -4.77 14.67
N ALA A 142 -0.52 -5.05 13.42
CA ALA A 142 -1.29 -4.64 12.25
C ALA A 142 -2.71 -5.22 12.23
N LEU A 143 -2.91 -6.49 12.60
CA LEU A 143 -4.25 -7.09 12.67
C LEU A 143 -5.14 -6.42 13.73
N VAL A 144 -4.57 -6.09 14.89
CA VAL A 144 -5.30 -5.37 15.95
C VAL A 144 -5.67 -3.96 15.49
N VAL A 145 -4.74 -3.25 14.83
CA VAL A 145 -5.03 -1.94 14.23
C VAL A 145 -6.12 -2.03 13.16
N ILE A 146 -6.09 -3.08 12.32
CA ILE A 146 -7.15 -3.32 11.33
C ILE A 146 -8.50 -3.49 12.01
N GLN A 147 -8.56 -4.31 13.07
CA GLN A 147 -9.79 -4.48 13.83
C GLN A 147 -10.32 -3.18 14.38
N HIS A 148 -9.45 -2.44 15.08
CA HIS A 148 -9.80 -1.16 15.68
C HIS A 148 -10.33 -0.18 14.62
N VAL A 149 -9.58 0.05 13.54
CA VAL A 149 -9.96 1.03 12.51
C VAL A 149 -11.27 0.63 11.83
N VAL A 150 -11.41 -0.63 11.42
CA VAL A 150 -12.60 -1.07 10.67
C VAL A 150 -13.83 -1.05 11.57
N ASP A 151 -13.73 -1.52 12.81
CA ASP A 151 -14.87 -1.51 13.73
C ASP A 151 -15.27 -0.07 14.12
N SER A 152 -14.30 0.81 14.41
CA SER A 152 -14.59 2.23 14.68
C SER A 152 -15.28 2.93 13.50
N GLU A 153 -14.92 2.58 12.27
CA GLU A 153 -15.44 3.28 11.09
C GLU A 153 -16.79 2.73 10.65
N ARG A 154 -17.04 1.45 10.88
CA ARG A 154 -18.38 0.86 10.78
C ARG A 154 -19.30 1.40 11.88
N GLN A 155 -18.79 1.60 13.10
CA GLN A 155 -19.53 2.27 14.17
C GLN A 155 -19.88 3.72 13.78
N GLY A 156 -18.90 4.49 13.29
CA GLY A 156 -19.11 5.86 12.83
C GLY A 156 -20.12 5.97 11.69
N ALA A 157 -20.09 5.03 10.73
CA ALA A 157 -21.06 4.98 9.65
C ALA A 157 -22.51 4.74 10.12
N LEU A 158 -22.68 4.08 11.27
CA LEU A 158 -23.97 3.83 11.91
C LEU A 158 -24.32 4.90 12.97
N GLY A 159 -23.42 5.83 13.26
CA GLY A 159 -23.55 6.80 14.34
C GLY A 159 -23.52 6.18 15.74
N LEU A 160 -22.86 5.02 15.89
CA LEU A 160 -22.66 4.34 17.17
C LEU A 160 -21.51 4.93 18.00
N ASP A 161 -20.79 5.90 17.45
CA ASP A 161 -19.71 6.65 18.08
C ASP A 161 -20.20 7.90 18.84
N ASP A 162 -21.44 8.34 18.60
CA ASP A 162 -22.03 9.54 19.21
C ASP A 162 -22.91 9.18 20.44
N PRO A 163 -22.42 9.41 21.67
CA PRO A 163 -23.17 9.08 22.88
C PRO A 163 -24.44 9.94 23.08
N GLU A 164 -24.49 11.16 22.54
CA GLU A 164 -25.65 12.04 22.67
C GLU A 164 -26.78 11.55 21.77
N ARG A 165 -26.45 11.17 20.53
CA ARG A 165 -27.39 10.52 19.61
C ARG A 165 -27.89 9.20 20.19
N LEU A 166 -27.00 8.35 20.71
CA LEU A 166 -27.37 7.07 21.30
C LEU A 166 -28.33 7.22 22.48
N ALA A 167 -28.14 8.25 23.31
CA ALA A 167 -29.03 8.52 24.44
C ALA A 167 -30.45 8.97 24.02
N ALA A 168 -30.60 9.50 22.80
CA ALA A 168 -31.88 9.93 22.25
C ALA A 168 -32.67 8.80 21.56
N LEU A 169 -32.03 7.68 21.23
CA LEU A 169 -32.67 6.55 20.55
C LEU A 169 -33.55 5.74 21.49
N THR A 170 -34.64 5.22 20.95
CA THR A 170 -35.45 4.20 21.63
C THR A 170 -34.71 2.85 21.68
N PRO A 171 -35.06 1.95 22.62
CA PRO A 171 -34.48 0.61 22.69
C PRO A 171 -34.61 -0.19 21.38
N ASP A 172 -35.72 -0.01 20.64
CA ASP A 172 -35.98 -0.73 19.38
C ASP A 172 -35.10 -0.18 18.23
N GLU A 173 -34.89 1.13 18.18
CA GLU A 173 -33.97 1.77 17.21
C GLU A 173 -32.51 1.38 17.52
N MET A 174 -32.15 1.36 18.80
CA MET A 174 -30.84 0.90 19.25
C MET A 174 -30.57 -0.55 18.84
N ALA A 175 -31.51 -1.46 19.12
CA ALA A 175 -31.40 -2.86 18.73
C ALA A 175 -31.24 -3.02 17.21
N SER A 176 -32.02 -2.25 16.44
CA SER A 176 -31.92 -2.25 14.98
C SER A 176 -30.53 -1.82 14.50
N LEU A 177 -29.90 -0.81 15.09
CA LEU A 177 -28.53 -0.41 14.72
C LEU A 177 -27.49 -1.50 15.02
N TYR A 178 -27.59 -2.14 16.18
CA TYR A 178 -26.69 -3.24 16.53
C TYR A 178 -26.85 -4.46 15.62
N ASP A 179 -28.06 -4.75 15.14
CA ASP A 179 -28.30 -5.82 14.16
C ASP A 179 -27.62 -5.56 12.80
N HIS A 180 -27.42 -4.28 12.45
CA HIS A 180 -26.72 -3.88 11.22
C HIS A 180 -25.21 -3.77 11.40
N PHE A 181 -24.72 -3.69 12.64
CA PHE A 181 -23.30 -3.63 12.92
C PHE A 181 -22.66 -4.99 12.64
N GLN A 182 -21.72 -5.02 11.69
CA GLN A 182 -20.92 -6.20 11.39
C GLN A 182 -19.49 -5.91 11.80
N SER A 183 -18.98 -6.60 12.83
CA SER A 183 -17.57 -6.47 13.19
C SER A 183 -16.71 -7.18 12.16
N ILE A 184 -15.49 -6.70 11.95
CA ILE A 184 -14.50 -7.45 11.16
C ILE A 184 -14.11 -8.77 11.82
N THR A 185 -14.33 -8.91 13.14
CA THR A 185 -14.12 -10.17 13.85
C THR A 185 -15.05 -11.29 13.38
N ASP A 186 -16.18 -10.95 12.74
CA ASP A 186 -17.10 -11.92 12.14
C ASP A 186 -16.59 -12.43 10.78
N ASP A 187 -15.71 -11.69 10.10
CA ASP A 187 -15.12 -12.08 8.81
C ASP A 187 -14.22 -13.32 9.00
N GLU A 188 -14.55 -14.37 8.25
CA GLU A 188 -13.82 -15.63 8.25
C GLU A 188 -12.33 -15.45 7.88
N ARG A 189 -12.01 -14.54 6.95
CA ARG A 189 -10.63 -14.27 6.53
C ARG A 189 -9.83 -13.62 7.65
N TYR A 190 -10.47 -12.73 8.42
CA TYR A 190 -9.86 -12.11 9.59
C TYR A 190 -9.58 -13.15 10.67
N ARG A 191 -10.56 -14.01 10.97
CA ARG A 191 -10.38 -15.10 11.95
C ARG A 191 -9.26 -16.06 11.56
N GLN A 192 -9.14 -16.41 10.27
CA GLN A 192 -8.05 -17.24 9.77
C GLN A 192 -6.68 -16.57 9.92
N LEU A 193 -6.58 -15.26 9.63
CA LEU A 193 -5.33 -14.52 9.81
C LEU A 193 -4.93 -14.45 11.29
N ILE A 194 -5.86 -14.12 12.18
CA ILE A 194 -5.63 -14.08 13.63
C ILE A 194 -5.11 -15.42 14.16
N ASP A 195 -5.74 -16.53 13.75
CA ASP A 195 -5.32 -17.88 14.13
C ASP A 195 -3.91 -18.20 13.57
N SER A 196 -3.64 -17.84 12.31
CA SER A 196 -2.33 -18.09 11.67
C SER A 196 -1.16 -17.40 12.38
N TYR A 197 -1.41 -16.26 13.04
CA TYR A 197 -0.42 -15.54 13.84
C TYR A 197 -0.47 -15.90 15.33
N GLY A 198 -1.30 -16.88 15.72
CA GLY A 198 -1.43 -17.35 17.09
C GLY A 198 -1.90 -16.25 18.04
N LEU A 199 -2.92 -15.50 17.63
CA LEU A 199 -3.59 -14.50 18.44
C LEU A 199 -4.91 -15.08 18.95
N ASP A 200 -5.07 -15.14 20.27
CA ASP A 200 -6.35 -15.40 20.90
C ASP A 200 -7.06 -14.08 21.25
N MET A 201 -8.36 -14.14 21.56
CA MET A 201 -9.14 -12.94 21.93
C MET A 201 -8.56 -12.21 23.15
N THR A 202 -7.92 -12.93 24.08
CA THR A 202 -7.28 -12.32 25.24
C THR A 202 -6.08 -11.46 24.85
N SER A 203 -5.26 -11.97 23.94
CA SER A 203 -4.10 -11.29 23.39
C SER A 203 -4.53 -10.11 22.54
N VAL A 204 -5.56 -10.27 21.70
CA VAL A 204 -6.16 -9.19 20.92
C VAL A 204 -6.63 -8.07 21.85
N ASN A 205 -7.47 -8.37 22.85
CA ASN A 205 -7.97 -7.36 23.79
C ASN A 205 -6.85 -6.67 24.59
N ARG A 206 -5.77 -7.40 24.90
CA ARG A 206 -4.60 -6.81 25.57
C ARG A 206 -3.85 -5.86 24.63
N LEU A 207 -3.64 -6.26 23.37
CA LEU A 207 -2.98 -5.43 22.37
C LEU A 207 -3.82 -4.22 22.01
N ASP A 208 -5.14 -4.36 21.98
CA ASP A 208 -6.08 -3.28 21.69
C ASP A 208 -6.03 -2.18 22.76
N ARG A 209 -5.95 -2.55 24.05
CA ARG A 209 -5.73 -1.58 25.13
C ARG A 209 -4.42 -0.81 24.99
N VAL A 210 -3.34 -1.51 24.63
CA VAL A 210 -2.04 -0.86 24.39
C VAL A 210 -2.12 0.03 23.15
N LEU A 211 -2.83 -0.41 22.11
CA LEU A 211 -3.08 0.40 20.92
C LEU A 211 -3.83 1.68 21.30
N ASP A 212 -4.89 1.60 22.08
CA ASP A 212 -5.66 2.76 22.54
C ASP A 212 -4.78 3.78 23.27
N GLU A 213 -3.93 3.31 24.20
CA GLU A 213 -2.96 4.15 24.90
C GLU A 213 -1.97 4.80 23.92
N GLN A 214 -1.44 4.05 22.96
CA GLN A 214 -0.51 4.57 21.96
C GLN A 214 -1.16 5.57 21.00
N LEU A 215 -2.43 5.35 20.61
CA LEU A 215 -3.17 6.26 19.75
C LEU A 215 -3.38 7.61 20.45
N ASP A 216 -3.59 7.62 21.76
CA ASP A 216 -3.68 8.82 22.58
C ASP A 216 -2.33 9.52 22.74
N GLU A 217 -1.32 8.80 23.21
CA GLU A 217 0.00 9.36 23.53
C GLU A 217 0.66 9.99 22.31
N GLN A 218 0.46 9.41 21.13
CA GLN A 218 1.05 9.87 19.87
C GLN A 218 0.12 10.80 19.08
N GLY A 219 -1.10 11.09 19.56
CA GLY A 219 -2.07 11.92 18.85
C GLY A 219 -2.50 11.34 17.50
N LEU A 220 -2.51 10.00 17.37
CA LEU A 220 -2.83 9.31 16.11
C LEU A 220 -4.35 9.16 15.90
N ARG A 221 -5.16 9.33 16.95
CA ARG A 221 -6.63 9.31 16.85
C ARG A 221 -7.16 10.33 15.84
N ASP A 222 -6.68 11.57 15.92
CA ASP A 222 -7.12 12.64 15.03
C ASP A 222 -6.22 12.82 13.79
N ALA A 223 -5.16 12.03 13.68
CA ALA A 223 -4.24 12.12 12.56
C ALA A 223 -4.96 11.85 11.23
N VAL A 224 -4.87 12.80 10.31
CA VAL A 224 -5.55 12.69 9.02
C VAL A 224 -4.76 11.77 8.10
N PHE A 225 -5.04 10.47 8.20
CA PHE A 225 -4.59 9.48 7.23
C PHE A 225 -5.73 9.20 6.26
N GLY A 226 -5.50 9.37 4.96
CA GLY A 226 -6.47 9.02 3.92
C GLY A 226 -7.71 9.93 3.77
N ARG A 227 -7.99 10.89 4.67
CA ARG A 227 -9.08 11.88 4.41
C ARG A 227 -8.64 12.90 3.37
N SER A 228 -8.75 12.56 2.09
CA SER A 228 -8.95 13.59 1.07
C SER A 228 -10.37 14.14 1.22
N GLY A 229 -10.54 15.46 1.17
CA GLY A 229 -11.79 16.19 1.50
C GLY A 229 -13.02 15.90 0.62
N GLN A 230 -13.04 14.82 -0.15
CA GLN A 230 -14.13 14.41 -1.04
C GLN A 230 -15.22 13.59 -0.33
N ASN A 231 -14.92 12.90 0.78
CA ASN A 231 -15.92 12.10 1.50
C ASN A 231 -16.75 12.89 2.53
N VAL A 232 -16.29 14.07 2.95
CA VAL A 232 -17.03 14.95 3.88
C VAL A 232 -18.31 15.52 3.24
N LYS A 233 -18.39 15.55 1.91
CA LYS A 233 -19.54 16.16 1.20
C LYS A 233 -20.73 15.23 0.98
N ARG A 234 -20.65 13.93 1.30
CA ARG A 234 -21.76 13.01 1.02
C ARG A 234 -22.82 12.98 2.12
N TRP A 235 -22.46 13.29 3.36
CA TRP A 235 -23.42 13.42 4.46
C TRP A 235 -24.05 14.82 4.55
N ALA A 236 -23.33 15.87 4.15
CA ALA A 236 -23.84 17.24 4.15
C ALA A 236 -24.93 17.52 3.09
N ILE A 237 -25.13 16.65 2.10
CA ILE A 237 -26.15 16.84 1.04
C ILE A 237 -27.45 16.06 1.35
N ALA A 238 -27.41 15.09 2.27
CA ALA A 238 -28.61 14.35 2.68
C ALA A 238 -29.50 15.15 3.65
N GLU A 239 -28.95 16.16 4.33
CA GLU A 239 -29.65 16.95 5.35
C GLU A 239 -30.27 18.24 4.81
N GLU A 240 -29.91 18.65 3.58
CA GLU A 240 -30.42 19.86 2.92
C GLU A 240 -31.59 19.58 1.96
N SER A 241 -31.89 18.30 1.65
CA SER A 241 -32.98 17.91 0.75
C SER A 241 -34.34 17.73 1.44
N ASP A 242 -34.39 17.62 2.77
CA ASP A 242 -35.64 17.50 3.54
C ASP A 242 -36.14 18.84 4.10
N ALA A 243 -35.43 19.94 3.83
CA ALA A 243 -35.78 21.28 4.30
C ALA A 243 -36.56 22.14 3.27
N ASP A 244 -36.81 21.64 2.06
CA ASP A 244 -37.43 22.42 0.97
C ASP A 244 -38.77 21.83 0.45
N THR A 245 -39.49 21.09 1.30
CA THR A 245 -40.89 20.70 1.03
C THR A 245 -41.77 20.82 2.29
N ALA A 246 -41.75 21.99 2.91
CA ALA A 246 -42.76 22.41 3.90
C ALA A 246 -43.18 23.87 3.68
#